data_AF-A0AAP5EB57-F1
#
_entry.id   AF-A0AAP5EB57-F1
#
_cell.length_a   1.000
_cell.length_b   1.000
_cell.length_c   1.000
_cell.angle_alpha   90.00
_cell.angle_beta   90.00
_cell.angle_gamma   90.00
#
_symmetry.space_group_name_H-M   'P 1'
#
loop_
_entity.id
_entity.type
_entity.pdbx_description
1 polymer ?
#
loop_
_entity_poly.entity_id
_entity_poly.type
_entity_poly.pdbx_seq_one_letter_code
_entity_poly.pdbx_strand_id
1 'polypeptide(L)'
;MFSVLLFLLASTRSEPFPPGYHDRPGFSDDGTHVIIRTALWDDFNGGKAPVEQVLIPNEDGSFTYQYARQSRATRMYHATYCWFQQMYPEDSTSSGPGTYGGWSCGRSTEHPPAPPA
;
A
#
# COMPACT_ATOMS: atom_id res chain seq x y z
N MET A 1 -39.69 32.17 11.44
CA MET A 1 -39.16 32.01 10.07
C MET A 1 -37.65 31.82 10.17
N PHE A 2 -37.20 30.62 9.80
CA PHE A 2 -35.85 30.12 9.49
C PHE A 2 -34.59 30.73 10.14
N SER A 3 -34.04 30.00 11.11
CA SER A 3 -32.59 30.01 11.42
C SER A 3 -31.85 29.22 10.34
N VAL A 4 -30.90 29.84 9.65
CA VAL A 4 -29.99 29.17 8.73
C VAL A 4 -28.76 28.72 9.51
N LEU A 5 -28.67 27.42 9.80
CA LEU A 5 -27.49 26.79 10.37
C LEU A 5 -26.52 26.48 9.22
N LEU A 6 -25.46 27.29 9.07
CA LEU A 6 -24.43 27.09 8.05
C LEU A 6 -23.49 25.98 8.54
N PHE A 7 -23.69 24.75 8.06
CA PHE A 7 -22.73 23.66 8.27
C PHE A 7 -21.45 23.93 7.46
N LEU A 8 -20.38 24.32 8.14
CA LEU A 8 -19.02 24.34 7.60
C LEU A 8 -18.61 22.89 7.32
N LEU A 9 -18.77 22.45 6.07
CA LEU A 9 -18.14 21.24 5.55
C LEU A 9 -16.63 21.48 5.51
N ALA A 10 -15.92 21.09 6.56
CA ALA A 10 -14.47 20.97 6.52
C ALA A 10 -14.13 19.85 5.54
N SER A 11 -13.88 20.21 4.28
CA SER A 11 -13.23 19.30 3.34
C SER A 11 -11.86 18.96 3.91
N THR A 12 -11.71 17.77 4.47
CA THR A 12 -10.40 17.21 4.81
C THR A 12 -9.67 17.00 3.48
N ARG A 13 -8.95 18.02 3.02
CA ARG A 13 -8.07 17.90 1.87
C ARG A 13 -6.96 16.95 2.32
N SER A 14 -7.00 15.71 1.87
CA SER A 14 -5.87 14.79 2.03
C SER A 14 -4.65 15.50 1.45
N GLU A 15 -3.65 15.78 2.27
CA GLU A 15 -2.40 16.35 1.78
C GLU A 15 -1.81 15.39 0.74
N PRO A 16 -1.30 15.89 -0.38
CA PRO A 16 -0.62 15.06 -1.36
C PRO A 16 0.52 14.31 -0.66
N PHE A 17 0.72 13.03 -1.01
CA PHE A 17 1.88 12.32 -0.52
C PHE A 17 3.15 13.07 -0.93
N PRO A 18 4.08 13.30 0.02
CA PRO A 18 5.32 13.99 -0.32
C PRO A 18 6.13 13.15 -1.31
N PRO A 19 7.02 13.79 -2.11
CA PRO A 19 7.85 13.07 -3.07
C PRO A 19 8.80 12.10 -2.36
N GLY A 20 8.91 10.88 -2.90
CA GLY A 20 9.76 9.83 -2.34
C GLY A 20 9.00 8.89 -1.42
N TYR A 21 9.73 8.23 -0.53
CA TYR A 21 9.20 7.28 0.44
C TYR A 21 9.23 7.87 1.83
N HIS A 22 8.12 7.71 2.55
CA HIS A 22 7.97 8.24 3.90
C HIS A 22 7.50 7.14 4.83
N ASP A 23 8.35 6.83 5.80
CA ASP A 23 8.11 5.80 6.79
C ASP A 23 7.64 6.43 8.09
N ARG A 24 6.59 5.84 8.67
CA ARG A 24 6.15 6.14 10.03
C ARG A 24 5.93 4.83 10.79
N PRO A 25 6.27 4.76 12.09
CA PRO A 25 5.86 3.63 12.91
C PRO A 25 4.35 3.57 13.02
N GLY A 26 3.81 2.36 13.16
CA GLY A 26 2.38 2.12 13.34
C GLY A 26 2.09 0.75 13.95
N PHE A 27 0.80 0.43 14.00
CA PHE A 27 0.28 -0.85 14.45
C PHE A 27 -0.71 -1.38 13.43
N SER A 28 -0.64 -2.68 13.13
CA SER A 28 -1.69 -3.38 12.38
C SER A 28 -2.92 -3.63 13.27
N ASP A 29 -4.03 -4.01 12.64
CA ASP A 29 -5.30 -4.33 13.35
C ASP A 29 -5.14 -5.43 14.42
N ASP A 30 -4.17 -6.33 14.25
CA ASP A 30 -3.83 -7.40 15.21
C ASP A 30 -2.83 -6.98 16.29
N GLY A 31 -2.47 -5.69 16.36
CA GLY A 31 -1.52 -5.15 17.34
C GLY A 31 -0.04 -5.34 16.97
N THR A 32 0.27 -5.91 15.80
CA THR A 32 1.66 -6.07 15.34
C THR A 32 2.31 -4.71 15.10
N HIS A 33 3.52 -4.50 15.63
CA HIS A 33 4.35 -3.34 15.29
C HIS A 33 4.73 -3.38 13.81
N VAL A 34 4.48 -2.28 13.10
CA VAL A 34 4.74 -2.18 11.68
C VAL A 34 5.37 -0.84 11.32
N ILE A 35 6.01 -0.78 10.17
CA ILE A 35 6.33 0.44 9.46
C ILE A 35 5.27 0.67 8.40
N ILE A 36 4.67 1.85 8.41
CA ILE A 36 3.76 2.29 7.38
C ILE A 36 4.54 3.19 6.42
N ARG A 37 4.73 2.71 5.19
CA ARG A 37 5.45 3.39 4.13
C ARG A 37 4.47 4.00 3.14
N THR A 38 4.54 5.31 2.95
CA THR A 38 3.75 6.02 1.94
C THR A 38 4.63 6.49 0.81
N ALA A 39 4.15 6.36 -0.43
CA ALA A 39 4.82 6.86 -1.62
C ALA A 39 3.86 7.05 -2.78
N LEU A 40 4.26 7.89 -3.73
CA LEU A 40 3.62 7.99 -5.04
C LEU A 40 4.25 6.98 -6.00
N TRP A 41 3.43 6.07 -6.51
CA TRP A 41 3.82 5.06 -7.50
C TRP A 41 3.20 5.36 -8.87
N ASP A 42 3.68 4.73 -9.94
CA ASP A 42 3.05 4.84 -11.27
C ASP A 42 1.64 4.25 -11.27
N ASP A 43 0.66 4.92 -11.88
CA ASP A 43 -0.72 4.42 -11.97
C ASP A 43 -0.99 3.55 -13.21
N PHE A 44 0.08 3.17 -13.93
CA PHE A 44 0.08 2.40 -15.16
C PHE A 44 -0.52 3.12 -16.38
N ASN A 45 -0.87 4.40 -16.26
CA ASN A 45 -1.43 5.24 -17.31
C ASN A 45 -0.67 6.58 -17.46
N GLY A 46 0.56 6.66 -16.94
CA GLY A 46 1.40 7.84 -17.00
C GLY A 46 1.15 8.87 -15.89
N GLY A 47 0.25 8.57 -14.95
CA GLY A 47 0.00 9.35 -13.74
C GLY A 47 0.67 8.75 -12.51
N LYS A 48 0.12 9.06 -11.33
CA LYS A 48 0.63 8.59 -10.03
C LYS A 48 -0.50 8.14 -9.11
N ALA A 49 -0.28 7.02 -8.43
CA ALA A 49 -1.16 6.48 -7.40
C ALA A 49 -0.51 6.65 -6.01
N PRO A 50 -1.20 7.21 -5.01
CA PRO A 50 -0.74 7.16 -3.63
C PRO A 50 -0.90 5.74 -3.11
N VAL A 51 0.20 5.17 -2.59
CA VAL A 51 0.20 3.81 -2.04
C VAL A 51 0.77 3.85 -0.63
N GLU A 52 0.04 3.20 0.27
CA GLU A 52 0.48 2.94 1.65
C GLU A 52 0.79 1.45 1.78
N GLN A 53 2.02 1.10 2.15
CA GLN A 53 2.44 -0.26 2.45
C GLN A 53 2.60 -0.44 3.95
N VAL A 54 2.06 -1.53 4.47
CA VAL A 54 2.28 -2.02 5.82
C VAL A 54 3.41 -3.05 5.78
N LEU A 55 4.51 -2.74 6.43
CA LEU A 55 5.75 -3.52 6.43
C LEU A 55 6.06 -4.00 7.85
N ILE A 56 6.34 -5.28 8.01
CA ILE A 56 6.78 -5.85 9.29
C ILE A 56 8.31 -5.73 9.34
N PRO A 57 8.88 -4.95 10.28
CA PRO A 57 10.33 -4.88 10.44
C PRO A 57 10.86 -6.20 11.02
N ASN A 58 11.91 -6.74 10.41
CA ASN A 58 12.60 -7.93 10.90
C ASN A 58 13.87 -7.53 11.69
N GLU A 59 14.39 -8.44 12.52
CA GLU A 59 15.57 -8.17 13.38
C GLU A 59 16.84 -7.87 12.58
N ASP A 60 16.97 -8.42 11.37
CA ASP A 60 18.09 -8.21 10.46
C ASP A 60 18.02 -6.88 9.67
N GLY A 61 17.01 -6.05 9.95
CA GLY A 61 16.77 -4.78 9.27
C GLY A 61 16.05 -4.91 7.92
N SER A 62 15.66 -6.13 7.52
CA SER A 62 14.77 -6.34 6.38
C SER A 62 13.32 -6.03 6.74
N PHE A 63 12.47 -5.96 5.71
CA PHE A 63 11.03 -5.79 5.86
C PHE A 63 10.29 -6.94 5.20
N THR A 64 9.35 -7.52 5.94
CA THR A 64 8.38 -8.49 5.42
C THR A 64 7.11 -7.75 4.99
N TYR A 65 6.70 -7.97 3.75
CA TYR A 65 5.41 -7.55 3.21
C TYR A 65 4.52 -8.77 3.08
N GLN A 66 3.31 -8.68 3.63
CA GLN A 66 2.26 -9.69 3.48
C GLN A 66 1.08 -9.08 2.73
N TYR A 67 0.68 -9.70 1.62
CA TYR A 67 -0.39 -9.21 0.75
C TYR A 67 -1.69 -9.04 1.52
N ALA A 68 -2.06 -10.04 2.33
CA ALA A 68 -3.31 -10.06 3.08
C ALA A 68 -3.42 -8.95 4.14
N ARG A 69 -2.29 -8.43 4.65
CA ARG A 69 -2.26 -7.36 5.65
C ARG A 69 -2.49 -5.97 5.08
N GLN A 70 -2.43 -5.82 3.76
CA GLN A 70 -2.55 -4.50 3.15
C GLN A 70 -3.98 -4.03 3.04
N SER A 71 -4.14 -2.70 3.00
CA SER A 71 -5.41 -2.07 2.66
C SER A 71 -5.94 -2.60 1.32
N ARG A 72 -7.27 -2.53 1.11
CA ARG A 72 -7.87 -2.91 -0.17
C ARG A 72 -7.23 -2.16 -1.35
N ALA A 73 -6.96 -0.87 -1.19
CA ALA A 73 -6.34 -0.05 -2.23
C ALA A 73 -4.95 -0.57 -2.61
N THR A 74 -4.11 -0.84 -1.61
CA THR A 74 -2.75 -1.37 -1.80
C THR A 74 -2.76 -2.78 -2.40
N ARG A 75 -3.70 -3.64 -1.98
CA ARG A 75 -3.89 -4.97 -2.58
C ARG A 75 -4.29 -4.91 -4.05
N MET A 76 -5.16 -3.97 -4.42
CA MET A 76 -5.53 -3.75 -5.82
C MET A 76 -4.34 -3.22 -6.62
N TYR A 77 -3.60 -2.25 -6.09
CA TYR A 77 -2.38 -1.75 -6.73
C TYR A 77 -1.39 -2.89 -7.01
N HIS A 78 -1.10 -3.74 -6.02
CA HIS A 78 -0.19 -4.87 -6.19
C HIS A 78 -0.71 -5.90 -7.19
N ALA A 79 -2.01 -6.23 -7.15
CA ALA A 79 -2.62 -7.11 -8.13
C ALA A 79 -2.48 -6.58 -9.56
N THR A 80 -2.72 -5.27 -9.76
CA THR A 80 -2.53 -4.61 -11.06
C THR A 80 -1.06 -4.62 -11.48
N TYR A 81 -0.14 -4.27 -10.57
CA TYR A 81 1.30 -4.30 -10.81
C TYR A 81 1.78 -5.66 -11.32
N CYS A 82 1.32 -6.75 -10.70
CA CYS A 82 1.68 -8.10 -11.13
C CYS A 82 0.94 -8.55 -12.39
N TRP A 83 -0.31 -8.10 -12.58
CA TRP A 83 -1.07 -8.39 -13.79
C TRP A 83 -0.39 -7.84 -15.05
N PHE A 84 0.18 -6.63 -15.01
CA PHE A 84 0.99 -6.07 -16.11
C PHE A 84 2.21 -6.94 -16.45
N GLN A 85 2.66 -7.78 -15.52
CA GLN A 85 3.76 -8.71 -15.70
C GLN A 85 3.29 -10.15 -15.97
N GLN A 86 1.98 -10.37 -16.15
CA GLN A 86 1.36 -11.68 -16.33
C GLN A 86 1.69 -12.65 -15.17
N MET A 87 1.64 -12.12 -13.96
CA MET A 87 1.95 -12.81 -12.71
C MET A 87 0.90 -12.46 -11.63
N TYR A 88 0.98 -13.15 -10.50
CA TYR A 88 0.12 -12.94 -9.33
C TYR A 88 0.93 -12.32 -8.18
N PRO A 89 0.28 -11.52 -7.31
CA PRO A 89 0.94 -10.95 -6.15
C PRO A 89 1.33 -12.03 -5.15
N GLU A 90 2.54 -11.94 -4.62
CA GLU A 90 3.08 -12.82 -3.59
C GLU A 90 3.54 -12.00 -2.38
N ASP A 91 3.65 -12.67 -1.23
CA ASP A 91 4.34 -12.11 -0.07
C ASP A 91 5.83 -11.94 -0.39
N SER A 92 6.51 -11.04 0.33
CA SER A 92 7.92 -10.77 0.08
C SER A 92 8.70 -10.40 1.33
N THR A 93 9.99 -10.71 1.29
CA THR A 93 10.98 -10.15 2.22
C THR A 93 11.96 -9.33 1.42
N SER A 94 12.23 -8.13 1.91
CA SER A 94 12.92 -7.11 1.15
C SER A 94 14.02 -6.50 2.03
N SER A 95 15.26 -6.47 1.54
CA SER A 95 16.43 -6.07 2.33
C SER A 95 17.45 -5.29 1.50
N GLY A 96 18.25 -4.46 2.17
CA GLY A 96 19.35 -3.71 1.58
C GLY A 96 18.99 -2.26 1.19
N PRO A 97 20.01 -1.44 0.90
CA PRO A 97 19.82 -0.05 0.46
C PRO A 97 19.07 -0.06 -0.89
N GLY A 98 18.03 0.76 -1.04
CA GLY A 98 17.24 0.73 -2.28
C GLY A 98 15.90 0.01 -2.16
N THR A 99 15.63 -0.61 -1.02
CA THR A 99 14.44 -1.44 -0.86
C THR A 99 13.24 -0.60 -0.45
N TYR A 100 12.50 -0.16 -1.46
CA TYR A 100 11.44 0.83 -1.26
C TYR A 100 10.03 0.29 -1.41
N GLY A 101 9.83 -0.88 -2.03
CA GLY A 101 8.53 -1.54 -2.10
C GLY A 101 8.62 -3.05 -1.91
N GLY A 102 7.66 -3.61 -1.17
CA GLY A 102 7.53 -5.06 -0.95
C GLY A 102 6.80 -5.80 -2.10
N TRP A 103 6.90 -5.32 -3.34
CA TRP A 103 6.21 -5.95 -4.47
C TRP A 103 6.96 -7.20 -4.91
N SER A 104 6.32 -8.36 -4.79
CA SER A 104 6.80 -9.61 -5.38
C SER A 104 5.69 -10.19 -6.22
N CYS A 105 6.04 -10.58 -7.43
CA CYS A 105 5.13 -11.22 -8.35
C CYS A 105 5.68 -12.59 -8.70
N GLY A 106 4.82 -13.60 -8.70
CA GLY A 106 5.19 -14.93 -9.13
C GLY A 106 4.06 -15.65 -9.83
N ARG A 107 4.37 -16.86 -10.28
CA ARG A 107 3.44 -17.73 -11.02
C ARG A 107 2.98 -18.91 -10.17
N SER A 108 3.29 -18.92 -8.87
CA SER A 108 2.86 -20.00 -7.98
C SER A 108 1.32 -19.99 -7.92
N THR A 109 0.72 -21.12 -8.29
CA THR A 109 -0.68 -21.26 -8.70
C THR A 109 -1.63 -21.59 -7.55
N GLU A 110 -1.28 -21.28 -6.29
CA GLU A 110 -2.07 -21.82 -5.18
C GLU A 110 -3.49 -21.22 -5.08
N HIS A 111 -3.73 -20.02 -5.60
CA HIS A 111 -5.04 -19.55 -6.09
C HIS A 111 -4.91 -18.15 -6.70
N PRO A 112 -5.37 -17.88 -7.94
CA PRO A 112 -5.55 -16.51 -8.41
C PRO A 112 -6.51 -15.77 -7.46
N PRO A 113 -6.17 -14.55 -6.97
CA PRO A 113 -7.15 -13.74 -6.25
C PRO A 113 -8.32 -13.42 -7.19
N ALA A 114 -9.54 -13.62 -6.69
CA ALA A 114 -10.74 -13.28 -7.47
C ALA A 114 -10.69 -11.80 -7.89
N PRO A 115 -11.08 -11.47 -9.14
CA PRO A 115 -11.09 -10.08 -9.58
C PRO A 115 -11.99 -9.23 -8.66
N PRO A 116 -11.65 -7.95 -8.46
CA PRO A 116 -12.50 -7.05 -7.68
C PRO A 116 -13.88 -6.95 -8.34
N ALA A 117 -14.92 -7.12 -7.53
CA ALA A 117 -16.30 -6.80 -7.91
C ALA A 117 -16.51 -5.29 -8.05
#